data_AF-A0A3A0ATU0-F1
#
_entry.id   AF-A0A3A0ATU0-F1
#
_cell.length_a   1.000
_cell.length_b   1.000
_cell.length_c   1.000
_cell.angle_alpha   90.00
_cell.angle_beta   90.00
_cell.angle_gamma   90.00
#
_symmetry.space_group_name_H-M   'P 1'
#
loop_
_entity.id
_entity.type
_entity.pdbx_description
1 polymer ?
#
loop_
_entity_poly.entity_id
_entity_poly.type
_entity_poly.pdbx_seq_one_letter_code
_entity_poly.pdbx_strand_id
1 'polypeptide(L)'
;MEPTSPWGTALYTVDEQGDQKVTRVVLYTDHGAAAYRQTRFYRRTAGGWQPTVPDATLWGPERSLATPYFIYHFRQTDAPAVIAVAPQMDALYATMRRNFGLPIKPTPEKLLIEVSVTHPPGRATPWWLVRDRLIVPSPAVYWAPTELSDSELLAQSLALPLLAQVLAQADEQHHIGLTWQPLIGGLYLWQVWELDLPLAVWREEVVHWLYVDLPAAAPGATVVVPKRYQALCDAHKLWMSSPVQIEIPLLCLDWEWERLFFASRRPRGLFTRLDQLAASVHDFDLAEAKPPRGRSVALATLIEYTVAAYGRERLPALVAGLGQYDSWDTLIPAIYGVSPADFEAGWQAYLAAHYGVSPDILKQ
;
A
#
# COMPACT_ATOMS: atom_id res chain seq x y z
N MET A 1 -23.13 -6.47 17.34
CA MET A 1 -23.43 -5.29 18.18
C MET A 1 -23.01 -4.09 17.37
N GLU A 2 -23.96 -3.34 16.80
CA GLU A 2 -23.61 -2.03 16.24
C GLU A 2 -23.17 -1.16 17.42
N PRO A 3 -21.98 -0.56 17.41
CA PRO A 3 -21.63 0.45 18.40
C PRO A 3 -22.73 1.52 18.34
N THR A 4 -23.26 1.92 19.50
CA THR A 4 -24.18 3.07 19.61
C THR A 4 -23.38 4.31 19.18
N SER A 5 -23.39 4.55 17.88
CA SER A 5 -22.61 5.58 17.24
C SER A 5 -23.27 6.91 17.59
N PRO A 6 -22.56 7.89 18.18
CA PRO A 6 -23.11 9.23 18.43
C PRO A 6 -23.51 10.00 17.15
N TRP A 7 -23.23 9.42 15.99
CA TRP A 7 -23.34 10.03 14.68
C TRP A 7 -24.78 9.94 14.15
N GLY A 8 -25.29 11.06 13.64
CA GLY A 8 -26.54 11.07 12.88
C GLY A 8 -26.41 10.21 11.62
N THR A 9 -27.42 9.39 11.32
CA THR A 9 -27.45 8.52 10.14
C THR A 9 -28.60 8.92 9.23
N ALA A 10 -28.32 9.22 7.95
CA ALA A 10 -29.35 9.33 6.92
C ALA A 10 -29.27 8.15 5.95
N LEU A 11 -30.44 7.67 5.53
CA LEU A 11 -30.58 6.59 4.56
C LEU A 11 -31.22 7.14 3.29
N TYR A 12 -30.54 6.96 2.16
CA TYR A 12 -31.06 7.29 0.83
C TYR A 12 -31.27 5.99 0.07
N THR A 13 -32.52 5.66 -0.25
CA THR A 13 -32.82 4.53 -1.14
C THR A 13 -32.26 4.81 -2.53
N VAL A 14 -31.43 3.92 -3.06
CA VAL A 14 -30.87 4.03 -4.41
C VAL A 14 -31.71 3.21 -5.39
N ASP A 15 -32.06 1.98 -5.01
CA ASP A 15 -32.89 1.08 -5.82
C ASP A 15 -33.64 0.08 -4.91
N GLU A 16 -34.80 -0.39 -5.36
CA GLU A 16 -35.62 -1.40 -4.70
C GLU A 16 -36.25 -2.32 -5.76
N GLN A 17 -35.93 -3.61 -5.70
CA GLN A 17 -36.42 -4.63 -6.63
C GLN A 17 -36.95 -5.83 -5.84
N GLY A 18 -38.27 -6.01 -5.85
CA GLY A 18 -38.91 -7.14 -5.17
C GLY A 18 -38.67 -7.15 -3.66
N ASP A 19 -37.98 -8.18 -3.17
CA ASP A 19 -37.59 -8.32 -1.77
C ASP A 19 -36.18 -7.77 -1.47
N GLN A 20 -35.49 -7.16 -2.45
CA GLN A 20 -34.14 -6.62 -2.29
C GLN A 20 -34.13 -5.09 -2.38
N LYS A 21 -33.21 -4.47 -1.63
CA LYS A 21 -33.05 -3.01 -1.59
C LYS A 21 -31.58 -2.61 -1.49
N VAL A 22 -31.20 -1.62 -2.28
CA VAL A 22 -29.88 -0.97 -2.27
C VAL A 22 -30.03 0.41 -1.65
N THR A 23 -29.28 0.69 -0.58
CA THR A 23 -29.36 1.95 0.16
C THR A 23 -27.99 2.57 0.28
N ARG A 24 -27.87 3.85 -0.05
CA ARG A 24 -26.70 4.66 0.28
C ARG A 24 -26.88 5.21 1.69
N VAL A 25 -26.00 4.79 2.58
CA VAL A 25 -25.91 5.26 3.96
C VAL A 25 -24.93 6.42 3.99
N VAL A 26 -25.32 7.52 4.63
CA VAL A 26 -24.44 8.67 4.91
C VAL A 26 -24.44 8.91 6.40
N LEU A 27 -23.25 8.95 7.00
CA LEU A 27 -23.05 9.36 8.38
C LEU A 27 -22.69 10.83 8.45
N TYR A 28 -23.14 11.49 9.52
CA TYR A 28 -22.90 12.89 9.79
C TYR A 28 -22.12 13.06 11.10
N THR A 29 -21.16 13.98 11.10
CA THR A 29 -20.48 14.48 12.30
C THR A 29 -21.47 15.06 13.31
N ASP A 30 -21.02 15.27 14.55
CA ASP A 30 -21.79 15.98 15.60
C ASP A 30 -22.20 17.41 15.18
N HIS A 31 -21.53 17.99 14.17
CA HIS A 31 -21.83 19.29 13.60
C HIS A 31 -22.74 19.23 12.36
N GLY A 32 -23.26 18.04 12.00
CA GLY A 32 -24.17 17.87 10.88
C GLY A 32 -23.52 17.88 9.49
N ALA A 33 -22.19 17.89 9.41
CA ALA A 33 -21.48 17.69 8.14
C ALA A 33 -21.43 16.21 7.78
N ALA A 34 -21.70 15.84 6.53
CA ALA A 34 -21.53 14.48 6.06
C ALA A 34 -20.05 14.09 6.19
N ALA A 35 -19.80 12.89 6.73
CA ALA A 35 -18.45 12.43 7.07
C ALA A 35 -18.08 11.17 6.29
N TYR A 36 -19.01 10.22 6.18
CA TYR A 36 -18.77 8.95 5.53
C TYR A 36 -19.97 8.52 4.69
N ARG A 37 -19.70 7.77 3.63
CA ARG A 37 -20.71 7.11 2.81
C ARG A 37 -20.38 5.64 2.58
N GLN A 38 -21.44 4.84 2.41
CA GLN A 38 -21.35 3.45 1.97
C GLN A 38 -22.67 3.02 1.32
N THR A 39 -22.60 2.18 0.29
CA THR A 39 -23.77 1.48 -0.23
C THR A 39 -23.93 0.13 0.45
N ARG A 40 -25.12 -0.11 1.00
CA ARG A 40 -25.51 -1.34 1.71
C ARG A 40 -26.68 -2.02 1.01
N PHE A 41 -26.72 -3.34 1.16
CA PHE A 41 -27.72 -4.22 0.55
C PHE A 41 -28.60 -4.81 1.64
N TYR A 42 -29.90 -4.85 1.38
CA TYR A 42 -30.90 -5.37 2.30
C TYR A 42 -31.82 -6.34 1.59
N ARG A 43 -32.31 -7.35 2.32
CA ARG A 43 -33.39 -8.25 1.90
C ARG A 43 -34.55 -8.16 2.89
N ARG A 44 -35.78 -8.13 2.39
CA ARG A 44 -37.01 -8.14 3.17
C ARG A 44 -37.27 -9.55 3.65
N THR A 45 -37.26 -9.75 4.96
CA THR A 45 -37.64 -11.02 5.61
C THR A 45 -38.93 -10.81 6.41
N ALA A 46 -39.45 -11.87 7.03
CA ALA A 46 -40.59 -11.76 7.95
C ALA A 46 -40.31 -10.81 9.14
N GLY A 47 -39.02 -10.64 9.50
CA GLY A 47 -38.57 -9.72 10.55
C GLY A 47 -38.27 -8.30 10.07
N GLY A 48 -38.61 -7.94 8.82
CA GLY A 48 -38.30 -6.64 8.22
C GLY A 48 -37.06 -6.66 7.32
N TRP A 49 -36.48 -5.48 7.06
CA TRP A 49 -35.28 -5.36 6.24
C TRP A 49 -34.04 -5.79 7.02
N GLN A 50 -33.31 -6.77 6.48
CA GLN A 50 -32.06 -7.26 7.08
C GLN A 50 -30.89 -7.05 6.12
N PRO A 51 -29.70 -6.66 6.62
CA PRO A 51 -28.50 -6.60 5.79
C PRO A 51 -28.24 -7.94 5.09
N THR A 52 -27.85 -7.90 3.83
CA THR A 52 -27.51 -9.09 3.04
C THR A 52 -26.22 -8.86 2.24
N VAL A 53 -25.67 -9.94 1.68
CA VAL A 53 -24.49 -9.84 0.80
C VAL A 53 -24.87 -9.09 -0.49
N PRO A 54 -23.94 -8.32 -1.08
CA PRO A 54 -24.22 -7.63 -2.34
C PRO A 54 -24.73 -8.59 -3.43
N ASP A 55 -25.74 -8.15 -4.17
CA ASP A 55 -26.25 -8.86 -5.34
C ASP A 55 -25.87 -8.07 -6.60
N ALA A 56 -25.02 -8.66 -7.43
CA ALA A 56 -24.50 -8.02 -8.64
C ALA A 56 -25.60 -7.71 -9.67
N THR A 57 -26.75 -8.39 -9.60
CA THR A 57 -27.88 -8.13 -10.50
C THR A 57 -28.53 -6.77 -10.25
N LEU A 58 -28.47 -6.29 -9.01
CA LEU A 58 -28.95 -4.95 -8.60
C LEU A 58 -27.96 -3.83 -8.99
N TRP A 59 -26.81 -4.17 -9.57
CA TRP A 59 -25.76 -3.21 -9.96
C TRP A 59 -25.80 -2.87 -11.46
N GLY A 60 -26.87 -3.27 -12.15
CA GLY A 60 -27.06 -3.09 -13.57
C GLY A 60 -26.39 -4.16 -14.43
N PRO A 61 -26.51 -4.07 -15.77
CA PRO A 61 -25.91 -5.04 -16.69
C PRO A 61 -24.38 -4.96 -16.67
N GLU A 62 -23.73 -6.07 -17.03
CA GLU A 62 -22.27 -6.12 -17.22
C GLU A 62 -21.85 -5.27 -18.43
N ARG A 63 -20.66 -4.69 -18.31
CA ARG A 63 -20.00 -3.85 -19.29
C ARG A 63 -18.52 -4.22 -19.33
N SER A 64 -17.88 -3.89 -20.44
CA SER A 64 -16.43 -4.00 -20.56
C SER A 64 -15.83 -2.78 -21.25
N LEU A 65 -14.58 -2.48 -20.92
CA LEU A 65 -13.78 -1.41 -21.53
C LEU A 65 -12.37 -1.93 -21.73
N ALA A 66 -11.84 -1.88 -22.95
CA ALA A 66 -10.46 -2.24 -23.24
C ALA A 66 -9.60 -0.98 -23.44
N THR A 67 -8.43 -0.95 -22.81
CA THR A 67 -7.38 0.06 -22.99
C THR A 67 -6.13 -0.58 -23.60
N PRO A 68 -5.02 0.14 -23.83
CA PRO A 68 -3.78 -0.50 -24.28
C PRO A 68 -3.30 -1.64 -23.37
N TYR A 69 -3.36 -1.48 -22.04
CA TYR A 69 -2.81 -2.47 -21.09
C TYR A 69 -3.86 -3.33 -20.40
N PHE A 70 -5.13 -2.89 -20.38
CA PHE A 70 -6.15 -3.49 -19.52
C PHE A 70 -7.42 -3.87 -20.28
N ILE A 71 -8.13 -4.85 -19.72
CA ILE A 71 -9.55 -5.09 -20.00
C ILE A 71 -10.28 -4.94 -18.66
N TYR A 72 -11.17 -3.97 -18.58
CA TYR A 72 -12.03 -3.77 -17.41
C TYR A 72 -13.34 -4.52 -17.61
N HIS A 73 -13.73 -5.33 -16.64
CA HIS A 73 -15.07 -5.89 -16.49
C HIS A 73 -15.74 -5.24 -15.28
N PHE A 74 -16.91 -4.66 -15.48
CA PHE A 74 -17.63 -3.90 -14.47
C PHE A 74 -19.13 -3.91 -14.75
N ARG A 75 -19.92 -3.33 -13.85
CA ARG A 75 -21.38 -3.21 -14.03
C ARG A 75 -21.75 -1.77 -14.31
N GLN A 76 -22.92 -1.54 -14.91
CA GLN A 76 -23.36 -0.23 -15.39
C GLN A 76 -23.25 0.89 -14.33
N THR A 77 -23.52 0.61 -13.06
CA THR A 77 -23.42 1.60 -11.98
C THR A 77 -21.98 2.13 -11.79
N ASP A 78 -20.96 1.30 -12.04
CA ASP A 78 -19.55 1.66 -11.91
C ASP A 78 -18.98 2.33 -13.18
N ALA A 79 -19.76 2.38 -14.27
CA ALA A 79 -19.28 2.84 -15.58
C ALA A 79 -18.63 4.23 -15.56
N PRO A 80 -19.22 5.26 -14.89
CA PRO A 80 -18.60 6.58 -14.85
C PRO A 80 -17.21 6.58 -14.20
N ALA A 81 -17.04 5.83 -13.10
CA ALA A 81 -15.76 5.74 -12.39
C ALA A 81 -14.72 4.99 -13.23
N VAL A 82 -15.09 3.86 -13.86
CA VAL A 82 -14.17 3.08 -14.70
C VAL A 82 -13.70 3.90 -15.91
N ILE A 83 -14.62 4.59 -16.59
CA ILE A 83 -14.28 5.43 -17.76
C ILE A 83 -13.32 6.56 -17.35
N ALA A 84 -13.52 7.19 -16.19
CA ALA A 84 -12.67 8.26 -15.71
C ALA A 84 -11.26 7.78 -15.30
N VAL A 85 -11.17 6.59 -14.70
CA VAL A 85 -9.93 6.05 -14.13
C VAL A 85 -9.05 5.34 -15.15
N ALA A 86 -9.64 4.73 -16.18
CA ALA A 86 -8.92 3.88 -17.14
C ALA A 86 -7.67 4.53 -17.77
N PRO A 87 -7.70 5.77 -18.30
CA PRO A 87 -6.50 6.42 -18.85
C PRO A 87 -5.41 6.69 -17.80
N GLN A 88 -5.82 7.00 -16.57
CA GLN A 88 -4.89 7.27 -15.47
C GLN A 88 -4.12 6.00 -15.08
N MET A 89 -4.81 4.85 -15.07
CA MET A 89 -4.18 3.56 -14.77
C MET A 89 -3.19 3.12 -15.86
N ASP A 90 -3.47 3.38 -17.14
CA ASP A 90 -2.51 3.12 -18.21
C ASP A 90 -1.21 3.92 -18.03
N ALA A 91 -1.33 5.20 -17.69
CA ALA A 91 -0.19 6.08 -17.44
C ALA A 91 0.60 5.66 -16.19
N LEU A 92 -0.12 5.31 -15.11
CA LEU A 92 0.47 4.82 -13.87
C LEU A 92 1.24 3.51 -14.12
N TYR A 93 0.64 2.55 -14.82
CA TYR A 93 1.26 1.28 -15.17
C TYR A 93 2.52 1.45 -16.03
N ALA A 94 2.45 2.27 -17.07
CA ALA A 94 3.61 2.56 -17.91
C ALA A 94 4.74 3.21 -17.12
N THR A 95 4.42 4.06 -16.14
CA THR A 95 5.40 4.70 -15.25
C THR A 95 6.06 3.68 -14.32
N MET A 96 5.28 2.82 -13.64
CA MET A 96 5.82 1.78 -12.77
C MET A 96 6.70 0.80 -13.55
N ARG A 97 6.27 0.35 -14.73
CA ARG A 97 7.06 -0.53 -15.60
C ARG A 97 8.38 0.12 -16.00
N ARG A 98 8.36 1.41 -16.38
CA ARG A 98 9.58 2.16 -16.70
C ARG A 98 10.54 2.21 -15.52
N ASN A 99 10.05 2.51 -14.32
CA ASN A 99 10.87 2.63 -13.11
C ASN A 99 11.60 1.32 -12.79
N PHE A 100 11.01 0.17 -13.09
CA PHE A 100 11.59 -1.15 -12.84
C PHE A 100 12.23 -1.80 -14.08
N GLY A 101 12.46 -1.04 -15.15
CA GLY A 101 13.14 -1.53 -16.35
C GLY A 101 12.37 -2.59 -17.14
N LEU A 102 11.04 -2.64 -17.00
CA LEU A 102 10.18 -3.58 -17.71
C LEU A 102 9.79 -3.05 -19.10
N PRO A 103 9.53 -3.93 -20.09
CA PRO A 103 9.07 -3.52 -21.42
C PRO A 103 7.76 -2.73 -21.34
N ILE A 104 7.73 -1.51 -21.88
CA ILE A 104 6.56 -0.61 -21.81
C ILE A 104 5.58 -0.86 -22.98
N LYS A 105 6.03 -1.47 -24.08
CA LYS A 105 5.18 -1.68 -25.25
C LYS A 105 3.99 -2.59 -24.88
N PRO A 106 2.73 -2.18 -25.13
CA PRO A 106 1.58 -3.04 -24.93
C PRO A 106 1.72 -4.36 -25.68
N THR A 107 1.39 -5.46 -25.00
CA THR A 107 1.29 -6.81 -25.56
C THR A 107 -0.18 -7.10 -25.94
N PRO A 108 -0.45 -8.11 -26.78
CA PRO A 108 -1.82 -8.57 -27.03
C PRO A 108 -2.52 -9.07 -25.75
N GLU A 109 -1.74 -9.64 -24.83
CA GLU A 109 -2.17 -10.08 -23.50
C GLU A 109 -2.35 -8.87 -22.59
N LYS A 110 -3.60 -8.58 -22.23
CA LYS A 110 -3.96 -7.48 -21.34
C LYS A 110 -4.28 -8.02 -19.96
N LEU A 111 -3.95 -7.24 -18.93
CA LEU A 111 -4.35 -7.56 -17.56
C LEU A 111 -5.88 -7.35 -17.42
N LEU A 112 -6.56 -8.35 -16.89
CA LEU A 112 -7.99 -8.27 -16.60
C LEU A 112 -8.20 -7.55 -15.26
N ILE A 113 -9.01 -6.49 -15.26
CA ILE A 113 -9.44 -5.79 -14.05
C ILE A 113 -10.93 -6.04 -13.88
N GLU A 114 -11.33 -6.69 -12.80
CA GLU A 114 -12.72 -6.86 -12.42
C GLU A 114 -13.08 -5.89 -11.30
N VAL A 115 -14.03 -4.99 -11.56
CA VAL A 115 -14.66 -4.14 -10.55
C VAL A 115 -15.92 -4.85 -10.05
N SER A 116 -15.84 -5.41 -8.85
CA SER A 116 -16.87 -6.31 -8.31
C SER A 116 -17.58 -5.71 -7.11
N VAL A 117 -18.91 -5.67 -7.14
CA VAL A 117 -19.72 -5.24 -6.00
C VAL A 117 -19.77 -6.29 -4.88
N THR A 118 -19.46 -7.55 -5.19
CA THR A 118 -19.48 -8.68 -4.22
C THR A 118 -18.13 -8.87 -3.53
N HIS A 119 -17.07 -8.28 -4.08
CA HIS A 119 -15.75 -8.29 -3.45
C HIS A 119 -15.72 -7.29 -2.28
N PRO A 120 -15.27 -7.69 -1.08
CA PRO A 120 -15.28 -6.80 0.08
C PRO A 120 -14.12 -5.77 0.04
N PRO A 121 -14.35 -4.52 0.48
CA PRO A 121 -13.29 -3.54 0.73
C PRO A 121 -12.18 -4.04 1.66
N GLY A 122 -10.97 -3.50 1.48
CA GLY A 122 -9.80 -3.79 2.32
C GLY A 122 -9.22 -5.21 2.16
N ARG A 123 -9.77 -6.03 1.26
CA ARG A 123 -9.21 -7.34 0.89
C ARG A 123 -8.61 -7.27 -0.50
N ALA A 124 -7.33 -6.94 -0.58
CA ALA A 124 -6.58 -7.18 -1.81
C ALA A 124 -6.48 -8.70 -2.01
N THR A 125 -6.85 -9.19 -3.20
CA THR A 125 -6.52 -10.56 -3.60
C THR A 125 -5.00 -10.65 -3.62
N PRO A 126 -4.39 -11.61 -2.89
CA PRO A 126 -2.96 -11.80 -2.95
C PRO A 126 -2.49 -11.98 -4.39
N TRP A 127 -1.51 -11.18 -4.82
CA TRP A 127 -1.03 -11.16 -6.21
C TRP A 127 -0.52 -12.52 -6.68
N TRP A 128 -0.02 -13.37 -5.77
CA TRP A 128 0.48 -14.70 -6.10
C TRP A 128 -0.63 -15.71 -6.46
N LEU A 129 -1.89 -15.42 -6.14
CA LEU A 129 -3.00 -16.32 -6.46
C LEU A 129 -3.48 -16.17 -7.90
N VAL A 130 -3.37 -14.98 -8.50
CA VAL A 130 -3.85 -14.70 -9.86
C VAL A 130 -2.93 -13.69 -10.55
N ARG A 131 -2.15 -14.14 -11.53
CA ARG A 131 -1.13 -13.30 -12.19
C ARG A 131 -1.69 -12.40 -13.30
N ASP A 132 -2.83 -12.77 -13.87
CA ASP A 132 -3.43 -12.19 -15.07
C ASP A 132 -4.74 -11.43 -14.78
N ARG A 133 -5.16 -11.38 -13.50
CA ARG A 133 -6.40 -10.73 -13.08
C ARG A 133 -6.25 -10.00 -11.75
N LEU A 134 -6.73 -8.77 -11.70
CA LEU A 134 -6.98 -8.02 -10.48
C LEU A 134 -8.48 -7.95 -10.23
N ILE A 135 -8.91 -8.26 -9.01
CA ILE A 135 -10.30 -8.08 -8.57
C ILE A 135 -10.27 -6.99 -7.52
N VAL A 136 -10.99 -5.89 -7.78
CA VAL A 136 -11.14 -4.77 -6.86
C VAL A 136 -12.62 -4.56 -6.54
N PRO A 137 -12.95 -4.11 -5.33
CA PRO A 137 -14.33 -3.84 -4.96
C PRO A 137 -14.87 -2.61 -5.70
N SER A 138 -16.18 -2.57 -5.95
CA SER A 138 -16.84 -1.35 -6.44
C SER A 138 -16.59 -0.17 -5.48
N PRO A 139 -16.27 1.05 -5.98
CA PRO A 139 -16.02 2.20 -5.12
C PRO A 139 -17.20 2.51 -4.18
N ALA A 140 -18.43 2.17 -4.57
CA ALA A 140 -19.62 2.45 -3.78
C ALA A 140 -19.78 1.58 -2.53
N VAL A 141 -19.09 0.42 -2.45
CA VAL A 141 -19.18 -0.48 -1.28
C VAL A 141 -18.18 -0.14 -0.17
N TYR A 142 -17.23 0.75 -0.45
CA TYR A 142 -16.32 1.27 0.56
C TYR A 142 -17.06 2.05 1.63
N TRP A 143 -16.56 1.92 2.86
CA TRP A 143 -16.82 2.88 3.92
C TRP A 143 -15.82 4.02 3.78
N ALA A 144 -16.17 5.04 3.02
CA ALA A 144 -15.24 6.07 2.60
C ALA A 144 -15.68 7.47 3.06
N PRO A 145 -14.73 8.39 3.30
CA PRO A 145 -15.01 9.80 3.48
C PRO A 145 -15.83 10.35 2.30
N THR A 146 -16.74 11.29 2.57
CA THR A 146 -17.60 11.87 1.52
C THR A 146 -16.84 12.71 0.51
N GLU A 147 -15.64 13.15 0.85
CA GLU A 147 -14.78 14.00 0.04
C GLU A 147 -14.09 13.23 -1.08
N LEU A 148 -13.85 11.92 -0.89
CA LEU A 148 -13.29 11.07 -1.92
C LEU A 148 -14.37 10.71 -2.93
N SER A 149 -14.18 11.01 -4.20
CA SER A 149 -15.07 10.59 -5.29
C SER A 149 -14.97 9.08 -5.58
N ASP A 150 -15.96 8.51 -6.26
CA ASP A 150 -15.91 7.10 -6.64
C ASP A 150 -14.75 6.78 -7.62
N SER A 151 -14.34 7.77 -8.43
CA SER A 151 -13.19 7.63 -9.32
C SER A 151 -11.87 7.63 -8.53
N GLU A 152 -11.72 8.52 -7.54
CA GLU A 152 -10.54 8.50 -6.66
C GLU A 152 -10.47 7.19 -5.88
N LEU A 153 -11.58 6.73 -5.31
CA LEU A 153 -11.62 5.45 -4.59
C LEU A 153 -11.19 4.28 -5.48
N LEU A 154 -11.71 4.22 -6.71
CA LEU A 154 -11.37 3.17 -7.66
C LEU A 154 -9.89 3.25 -8.08
N ALA A 155 -9.38 4.44 -8.42
CA ALA A 155 -7.97 4.63 -8.78
C ALA A 155 -7.03 4.18 -7.65
N GLN A 156 -7.35 4.59 -6.41
CA GLN A 156 -6.60 4.22 -5.22
C GLN A 156 -6.66 2.71 -4.93
N SER A 157 -7.82 2.08 -5.14
CA SER A 157 -7.98 0.62 -4.99
C SER A 157 -7.18 -0.21 -6.00
N LEU A 158 -6.95 0.34 -7.19
CA LEU A 158 -6.22 -0.32 -8.28
C LEU A 158 -4.71 -0.13 -8.15
N ALA A 159 -4.26 1.03 -7.69
CA ALA A 159 -2.84 1.39 -7.69
C ALA A 159 -1.96 0.40 -6.90
N LEU A 160 -2.36 0.04 -5.68
CA LEU A 160 -1.59 -0.83 -4.79
C LEU A 160 -1.43 -2.27 -5.27
N PRO A 161 -2.50 -2.99 -5.70
CA PRO A 161 -2.35 -4.32 -6.27
C PRO A 161 -1.63 -4.31 -7.62
N LEU A 162 -1.84 -3.27 -8.43
CA LEU A 162 -1.13 -3.11 -9.70
C LEU A 162 0.38 -2.96 -9.47
N LEU A 163 0.80 -2.14 -8.50
CA LEU A 163 2.20 -2.03 -8.09
C LEU A 163 2.79 -3.37 -7.65
N ALA A 164 2.06 -4.13 -6.82
CA ALA A 164 2.52 -5.45 -6.38
C ALA A 164 2.76 -6.39 -7.57
N GLN A 165 1.87 -6.35 -8.57
CA GLN A 165 2.03 -7.13 -9.79
C GLN A 165 3.22 -6.68 -10.64
N VAL A 166 3.45 -5.36 -10.80
CA VAL A 166 4.63 -4.87 -11.55
C VAL A 166 5.92 -5.31 -10.87
N LEU A 167 5.98 -5.28 -9.54
CA LEU A 167 7.15 -5.75 -8.79
C LEU A 167 7.35 -7.25 -8.91
N ALA A 168 6.29 -8.06 -8.88
CA ALA A 168 6.39 -9.49 -9.13
C ALA A 168 6.93 -9.80 -10.54
N GLN A 169 6.55 -9.00 -11.54
CA GLN A 169 7.10 -9.12 -12.90
C GLN A 169 8.56 -8.68 -12.96
N ALA A 170 8.97 -7.67 -12.19
CA ALA A 170 10.37 -7.25 -12.10
C ALA A 170 11.25 -8.32 -11.43
N ASP A 171 10.75 -8.92 -10.35
CA ASP A 171 11.37 -10.07 -9.67
C ASP A 171 11.61 -11.24 -10.64
N GLU A 172 10.58 -11.61 -11.41
CA GLU A 172 10.67 -12.68 -12.42
C GLU A 172 11.60 -12.32 -13.59
N GLN A 173 11.47 -11.11 -14.15
CA GLN A 173 12.22 -10.64 -15.32
C GLN A 173 13.72 -10.50 -15.04
N HIS A 174 14.08 -10.03 -13.84
CA HIS A 174 15.47 -9.76 -13.47
C HIS A 174 16.07 -10.87 -12.61
N HIS A 175 15.32 -11.92 -12.28
CA HIS A 175 15.76 -13.03 -11.43
C HIS A 175 16.32 -12.56 -10.08
N ILE A 176 15.57 -11.71 -9.38
CA ILE A 176 16.04 -11.07 -8.14
C ILE A 176 16.29 -12.14 -7.06
N GLY A 177 17.53 -12.20 -6.57
CA GLY A 177 17.96 -13.22 -5.61
C GLY A 177 17.31 -13.08 -4.23
N LEU A 178 17.25 -14.19 -3.47
CA LEU A 178 16.64 -14.22 -2.13
C LEU A 178 17.24 -13.18 -1.16
N THR A 179 18.55 -12.92 -1.26
CA THR A 179 19.26 -11.90 -0.48
C THR A 179 18.63 -10.51 -0.61
N TRP A 180 18.02 -10.22 -1.75
CA TRP A 180 17.44 -8.92 -2.11
C TRP A 180 15.93 -8.86 -1.93
N GLN A 181 15.27 -9.92 -1.49
CA GLN A 181 13.82 -9.91 -1.28
C GLN A 181 13.32 -8.76 -0.40
N PRO A 182 14.01 -8.35 0.69
CA PRO A 182 13.60 -7.16 1.43
C PRO A 182 13.57 -5.88 0.59
N LEU A 183 14.42 -5.75 -0.43
CA LEU A 183 14.46 -4.59 -1.32
C LEU A 183 13.21 -4.48 -2.19
N ILE A 184 12.49 -5.58 -2.44
CA ILE A 184 11.17 -5.54 -3.10
C ILE A 184 10.16 -4.78 -2.24
N GLY A 185 10.14 -5.01 -0.92
CA GLY A 185 9.30 -4.26 0.02
C GLY A 185 9.68 -2.77 0.07
N GLY A 186 10.98 -2.47 0.05
CA GLY A 186 11.48 -1.10 -0.08
C GLY A 186 11.07 -0.41 -1.37
N LEU A 187 11.17 -1.10 -2.51
CA LEU A 187 10.75 -0.60 -3.83
C LEU A 187 9.24 -0.37 -3.88
N TYR A 188 8.45 -1.26 -3.27
CA TYR A 188 7.00 -1.09 -3.12
C TYR A 188 6.70 0.20 -2.37
N LEU A 189 7.26 0.36 -1.18
CA LEU A 189 6.96 1.49 -0.31
C LEU A 189 7.47 2.82 -0.90
N TRP A 190 8.67 2.84 -1.48
CA TRP A 190 9.19 3.99 -2.21
C TRP A 190 8.27 4.38 -3.37
N GLN A 191 7.77 3.40 -4.15
CA GLN A 191 6.92 3.68 -5.29
C GLN A 191 5.55 4.24 -4.87
N VAL A 192 5.02 3.80 -3.72
CA VAL A 192 3.83 4.40 -3.08
C VAL A 192 4.08 5.87 -2.79
N TRP A 193 5.19 6.21 -2.15
CA TRP A 193 5.52 7.59 -1.80
C TRP A 193 5.78 8.47 -3.02
N GLU A 194 6.52 7.95 -3.99
CA GLU A 194 6.99 8.73 -5.13
C GLU A 194 5.89 9.07 -6.14
N LEU A 195 4.87 8.21 -6.26
CA LEU A 195 3.75 8.42 -7.18
C LEU A 195 2.53 9.03 -6.50
N ASP A 196 2.70 9.54 -5.28
CA ASP A 196 1.62 10.09 -4.45
C ASP A 196 0.41 9.14 -4.37
N LEU A 197 0.69 7.84 -4.25
CA LEU A 197 -0.34 6.81 -4.12
C LEU A 197 -0.98 6.88 -2.73
N PRO A 198 -2.10 6.16 -2.49
CA PRO A 198 -2.65 6.05 -1.16
C PRO A 198 -1.58 5.76 -0.13
N LEU A 199 -1.65 6.46 1.01
CA LEU A 199 -0.72 6.36 2.14
C LEU A 199 0.60 7.11 1.98
N ALA A 200 0.91 7.71 0.81
CA ALA A 200 2.09 8.54 0.61
C ALA A 200 2.18 9.72 1.59
N VAL A 201 1.03 10.30 1.96
CA VAL A 201 0.93 11.39 2.95
C VAL A 201 1.53 11.05 4.32
N TRP A 202 1.70 9.76 4.63
CA TRP A 202 2.28 9.31 5.90
C TRP A 202 3.80 9.12 5.87
N ARG A 203 4.45 9.34 4.72
CA ARG A 203 5.90 9.17 4.53
C ARG A 203 6.73 9.83 5.63
N GLU A 204 6.65 11.16 5.73
CA GLU A 204 7.48 11.93 6.67
C GLU A 204 7.21 11.50 8.11
N GLU A 205 5.95 11.31 8.48
CA GLU A 205 5.57 10.91 9.84
C GLU A 205 6.07 9.51 10.19
N VAL A 206 5.97 8.54 9.26
CA VAL A 206 6.47 7.17 9.46
C VAL A 206 8.00 7.14 9.56
N VAL A 207 8.71 7.89 8.70
CA VAL A 207 10.18 7.95 8.74
C VAL A 207 10.66 8.65 10.01
N HIS A 208 10.08 9.81 10.36
CA HIS A 208 10.42 10.53 11.59
C HIS A 208 10.14 9.70 12.84
N TRP A 209 8.98 9.05 12.90
CA TRP A 209 8.65 8.15 14.00
C TRP A 209 9.69 7.03 14.14
N LEU A 210 10.08 6.40 13.03
CA LEU A 210 11.02 5.29 13.06
C LEU A 210 12.43 5.72 13.49
N TYR A 211 12.94 6.84 12.97
CA TYR A 211 14.33 7.24 13.16
C TYR A 211 14.59 8.25 14.28
N VAL A 212 13.56 8.97 14.74
CA VAL A 212 13.69 10.05 15.73
C VAL A 212 12.94 9.69 17.01
N ASP A 213 11.65 9.40 16.90
CA ASP A 213 10.80 9.24 18.09
C ASP A 213 11.00 7.88 18.77
N LEU A 214 11.10 6.80 17.98
CA LEU A 214 11.25 5.44 18.50
C LEU A 214 12.59 5.22 19.24
N PRO A 215 13.76 5.67 18.74
CA PRO A 215 15.04 5.51 19.44
C PRO A 215 15.17 6.39 20.69
N ALA A 216 14.50 7.54 20.71
CA ALA A 216 14.50 8.43 21.88
C ALA A 216 13.74 7.85 23.08
N ALA A 217 12.93 6.80 22.87
CA ALA A 217 12.22 6.13 23.94
C ALA A 217 13.21 5.32 24.82
N ALA A 218 13.33 5.72 26.10
CA ALA A 218 14.16 5.00 27.05
C ALA A 218 13.75 3.52 27.18
N PRO A 219 14.67 2.57 27.47
CA PRO A 219 14.31 1.20 27.78
C PRO A 219 13.26 1.14 28.91
N GLY A 220 12.06 0.62 28.61
CA GLY A 220 10.93 0.58 29.55
C GLY A 220 9.99 1.80 29.49
N ALA A 221 10.24 2.77 28.62
CA ALA A 221 9.29 3.83 28.32
C ALA A 221 8.01 3.28 27.66
N THR A 222 6.92 4.04 27.79
CA THR A 222 5.68 3.79 27.07
C THR A 222 5.93 3.70 25.58
N VAL A 223 5.28 2.74 24.92
CA VAL A 223 5.36 2.56 23.46
C VAL A 223 5.02 3.87 22.76
N VAL A 224 5.96 4.34 21.93
CA VAL A 224 5.80 5.56 21.13
C VAL A 224 5.27 5.14 19.77
N VAL A 225 4.14 5.71 19.36
CA VAL A 225 3.55 5.57 18.02
C VAL A 225 3.57 6.92 17.30
N PRO A 226 3.32 6.95 15.98
CA PRO A 226 3.16 8.20 15.25
C PRO A 226 2.12 9.14 15.87
N LYS A 227 2.35 10.45 15.78
CA LYS A 227 1.49 11.49 16.38
C LYS A 227 0.04 11.40 15.91
N ARG A 228 -0.19 11.03 14.66
CA ARG A 228 -1.51 10.87 14.03
C ARG A 228 -1.86 9.41 13.80
N TYR A 229 -1.39 8.52 14.68
CA TYR A 229 -1.58 7.07 14.58
C TYR A 229 -3.02 6.65 14.22
N GLN A 230 -4.04 7.20 14.87
CA GLN A 230 -5.44 6.85 14.59
C GLN A 230 -5.83 7.19 13.14
N ALA A 231 -5.47 8.38 12.66
CA ALA A 231 -5.75 8.80 11.30
C ALA A 231 -4.95 7.98 10.27
N LEU A 232 -3.71 7.61 10.59
CA LEU A 232 -2.92 6.67 9.79
C LEU A 232 -3.64 5.33 9.67
N CYS A 233 -4.13 4.79 10.79
CA CYS A 233 -4.82 3.51 10.81
C CYS A 233 -6.17 3.53 10.11
N ASP A 234 -6.93 4.60 10.24
CA ASP A 234 -8.21 4.75 9.53
C ASP A 234 -7.98 4.89 8.03
N ALA A 235 -6.93 5.59 7.60
CA ALA A 235 -6.52 5.65 6.20
C ALA A 235 -6.09 4.27 5.67
N HIS A 236 -5.35 3.49 6.46
CA HIS A 236 -4.93 2.14 6.04
C HIS A 236 -6.11 1.19 5.89
N LYS A 237 -7.06 1.17 6.84
CA LYS A 237 -8.23 0.29 6.82
C LYS A 237 -9.08 0.44 5.56
N LEU A 238 -9.00 1.58 4.88
CA LEU A 238 -9.65 1.77 3.59
C LEU A 238 -9.06 0.86 2.51
N TRP A 239 -7.75 0.65 2.52
CA TRP A 239 -7.00 -0.03 1.45
C TRP A 239 -6.53 -1.43 1.82
N MET A 240 -6.12 -1.64 3.07
CA MET A 240 -5.50 -2.85 3.57
C MET A 240 -5.81 -3.06 5.05
N SER A 241 -5.77 -4.31 5.50
CA SER A 241 -6.12 -4.61 6.90
C SER A 241 -5.12 -4.05 7.92
N SER A 242 -3.85 -3.82 7.51
CA SER A 242 -2.81 -3.36 8.42
C SER A 242 -1.60 -2.79 7.65
N PRO A 243 -0.93 -1.73 8.17
CA PRO A 243 0.31 -1.20 7.59
C PRO A 243 1.43 -2.23 7.44
N VAL A 244 1.43 -3.29 8.25
CA VAL A 244 2.41 -4.38 8.13
C VAL A 244 2.35 -5.11 6.78
N GLN A 245 1.23 -5.03 6.05
CA GLN A 245 1.11 -5.60 4.69
C GLN A 245 2.01 -4.89 3.67
N ILE A 246 2.38 -3.64 3.96
CA ILE A 246 3.37 -2.87 3.20
C ILE A 246 4.63 -2.61 4.03
N GLU A 247 4.88 -3.51 4.99
CA GLU A 247 6.06 -3.56 5.86
C GLU A 247 6.32 -2.31 6.71
N ILE A 248 5.30 -1.45 6.88
CA ILE A 248 5.31 -0.42 7.91
C ILE A 248 5.03 -1.11 9.25
N PRO A 249 5.87 -0.94 10.28
CA PRO A 249 5.83 -1.78 11.46
C PRO A 249 4.72 -1.43 12.47
N LEU A 250 3.56 -0.99 11.99
CA LEU A 250 2.36 -0.65 12.75
C LEU A 250 1.28 -1.70 12.51
N LEU A 251 0.53 -2.06 13.55
CA LEU A 251 -0.50 -3.09 13.44
C LEU A 251 -1.89 -2.52 13.20
N CYS A 252 -2.18 -1.31 13.65
CA CYS A 252 -3.54 -0.75 13.61
C CYS A 252 -4.59 -1.58 14.33
N LEU A 253 -4.15 -2.23 15.42
CA LEU A 253 -5.04 -2.88 16.40
C LEU A 253 -5.45 -1.88 17.48
N ASP A 254 -6.25 -2.34 18.43
CA ASP A 254 -6.45 -1.59 19.67
C ASP A 254 -5.10 -1.26 20.33
N TRP A 255 -5.03 -0.07 20.94
CA TRP A 255 -3.82 0.50 21.51
C TRP A 255 -3.12 -0.44 22.49
N GLU A 256 -3.86 -1.17 23.32
CA GLU A 256 -3.28 -2.08 24.31
C GLU A 256 -2.59 -3.28 23.65
N TRP A 257 -3.18 -3.79 22.57
CA TRP A 257 -2.60 -4.88 21.79
C TRP A 257 -1.32 -4.47 21.09
N GLU A 258 -1.31 -3.27 20.52
CA GLU A 258 -0.11 -2.76 19.89
C GLU A 258 1.00 -2.53 20.92
N ARG A 259 0.66 -1.99 22.10
CA ARG A 259 1.61 -1.86 23.21
C ARG A 259 2.22 -3.20 23.61
N LEU A 260 1.41 -4.26 23.77
CA LEU A 260 1.90 -5.61 24.08
C LEU A 260 2.78 -6.18 22.96
N PHE A 261 2.40 -5.92 21.71
CA PHE A 261 3.13 -6.37 20.53
C PHE A 261 4.49 -5.68 20.35
N PHE A 262 4.63 -4.43 20.78
CA PHE A 262 5.92 -3.72 20.81
C PHE A 262 6.72 -4.05 22.06
N ALA A 263 6.11 -4.12 23.25
CA ALA A 263 6.81 -4.42 24.49
C ALA A 263 7.48 -5.81 24.49
N SER A 264 6.88 -6.79 23.81
CA SER A 264 7.43 -8.14 23.68
C SER A 264 8.60 -8.25 22.69
N ARG A 265 8.92 -7.20 21.93
CA ARG A 265 10.02 -7.21 20.96
C ARG A 265 10.93 -6.02 21.19
N ARG A 266 12.11 -6.28 21.80
CA ARG A 266 13.17 -5.28 21.84
C ARG A 266 13.47 -4.83 20.41
N PRO A 267 13.51 -3.51 20.13
CA PRO A 267 14.00 -3.03 18.85
C PRO A 267 15.39 -3.64 18.64
N ARG A 268 15.53 -4.48 17.62
CA ARG A 268 16.86 -4.63 16.99
C ARG A 268 17.18 -3.23 16.44
N GLY A 269 18.44 -2.80 16.55
CA GLY A 269 18.86 -1.43 16.23
C GLY A 269 18.30 -0.91 14.89
N LEU A 270 18.30 0.41 14.74
CA LEU A 270 17.81 1.03 13.52
C LEU A 270 18.61 0.56 12.31
N PHE A 271 17.93 0.53 11.16
CA PHE A 271 18.56 0.24 9.88
C PHE A 271 19.21 1.51 9.34
N THR A 272 20.48 1.69 9.66
CA THR A 272 21.31 2.85 9.27
C THR A 272 22.52 2.45 8.44
N ARG A 273 22.77 1.14 8.30
CA ARG A 273 23.90 0.57 7.57
C ARG A 273 23.46 -0.44 6.51
N LEU A 274 24.19 -0.50 5.39
CA LEU A 274 23.89 -1.38 4.26
C LEU A 274 23.91 -2.87 4.65
N ASP A 275 24.85 -3.28 5.50
CA ASP A 275 24.96 -4.65 5.99
C ASP A 275 23.74 -5.12 6.82
N GLN A 276 22.97 -4.19 7.39
CA GLN A 276 21.73 -4.50 8.12
C GLN A 276 20.51 -4.68 7.19
N LEU A 277 20.60 -4.17 5.96
CA LEU A 277 19.49 -4.08 5.01
C LEU A 277 19.36 -5.32 4.12
N ALA A 278 20.46 -6.01 3.83
CA ALA A 278 20.42 -7.29 3.11
C ALA A 278 19.84 -8.40 4.00
N ALA A 279 19.13 -9.36 3.41
CA ALA A 279 18.77 -10.58 4.13
C ALA A 279 20.02 -11.45 4.33
N SER A 280 20.20 -11.99 5.53
CA SER A 280 21.14 -13.08 5.72
C SER A 280 20.54 -14.35 5.11
N VAL A 281 21.34 -15.19 4.44
CA VAL A 281 20.89 -16.53 3.99
C VAL A 281 20.36 -17.36 5.16
N HIS A 282 20.87 -17.11 6.38
CA HIS A 282 20.40 -17.76 7.61
C HIS A 282 19.07 -17.21 8.15
N ASP A 283 18.59 -16.05 7.68
CA ASP A 283 17.30 -15.50 8.11
C ASP A 283 16.11 -16.33 7.58
N PHE A 284 16.33 -17.11 6.52
CA PHE A 284 15.28 -17.91 5.86
C PHE A 284 15.02 -19.29 6.49
N ASP A 285 15.94 -19.80 7.32
CA ASP A 285 15.86 -21.17 7.88
C ASP A 285 14.99 -21.28 9.14
N LEU A 286 14.54 -20.15 9.69
CA LEU A 286 13.69 -20.13 10.89
C LEU A 286 12.30 -19.67 10.50
N ALA A 287 11.34 -20.61 10.47
CA ALA A 287 9.90 -20.33 10.39
C ALA A 287 9.38 -19.37 11.50
N GLU A 288 10.24 -19.00 12.46
CA GLU A 288 9.97 -18.06 13.54
C GLU A 288 10.69 -16.70 13.42
N ALA A 289 11.62 -16.52 12.47
CA ALA A 289 12.34 -15.26 12.29
C ALA A 289 11.41 -14.22 11.65
N LYS A 290 10.64 -13.53 12.50
CA LYS A 290 9.81 -12.42 12.07
C LYS A 290 10.72 -11.36 11.44
N PRO A 291 10.44 -10.91 10.20
CA PRO A 291 11.31 -10.00 9.50
C PRO A 291 11.55 -8.74 10.35
N PRO A 292 12.77 -8.21 10.36
CA PRO A 292 13.09 -7.01 11.10
C PRO A 292 12.17 -5.85 10.68
N ARG A 293 11.51 -5.26 11.67
CA ARG A 293 10.53 -4.19 11.49
C ARG A 293 11.21 -2.90 11.00
N GLY A 294 10.58 -2.20 10.07
CA GLY A 294 11.10 -0.93 9.55
C GLY A 294 12.20 -1.07 8.49
N ARG A 295 12.63 -2.31 8.16
CA ARG A 295 13.61 -2.54 7.08
C ARG A 295 13.12 -1.97 5.74
N SER A 296 11.85 -2.17 5.38
CA SER A 296 11.30 -1.58 4.15
C SER A 296 11.22 -0.05 4.16
N VAL A 297 10.98 0.57 5.32
CA VAL A 297 11.05 2.03 5.46
C VAL A 297 12.46 2.52 5.19
N ALA A 298 13.46 1.85 5.76
CA ALA A 298 14.89 2.16 5.53
C ALA A 298 15.32 1.94 4.07
N LEU A 299 14.87 0.83 3.46
CA LEU A 299 15.13 0.55 2.05
C LEU A 299 14.45 1.58 1.13
N ALA A 300 13.23 2.01 1.46
CA ALA A 300 12.54 3.05 0.70
C ALA A 300 13.25 4.41 0.78
N THR A 301 13.80 4.80 1.94
CA THR A 301 14.62 6.02 2.05
C THR A 301 15.98 5.89 1.36
N LEU A 302 16.57 4.69 1.31
CA LEU A 302 17.78 4.42 0.52
C LEU A 302 17.51 4.57 -0.99
N ILE A 303 16.37 4.07 -1.47
CA ILE A 303 15.95 4.23 -2.87
C ILE A 303 15.64 5.71 -3.18
N GLU A 304 15.02 6.42 -2.25
CA GLU A 304 14.82 7.86 -2.39
C GLU A 304 16.15 8.62 -2.51
N TYR A 305 17.11 8.35 -1.62
CA TYR A 305 18.46 8.90 -1.71
C TYR A 305 19.09 8.58 -3.07
N THR A 306 18.95 7.34 -3.53
CA THR A 306 19.47 6.89 -4.82
C THR A 306 18.94 7.75 -5.96
N VAL A 307 17.63 7.98 -5.98
CA VAL A 307 16.96 8.79 -7.02
C VAL A 307 17.39 10.25 -6.92
N ALA A 308 17.50 10.79 -5.71
CA ALA A 308 17.92 12.16 -5.48
C ALA A 308 19.39 12.42 -5.86
N ALA A 309 20.28 11.47 -5.59
CA ALA A 309 21.73 11.62 -5.81
C ALA A 309 22.19 11.18 -7.20
N TYR A 310 21.59 10.14 -7.77
CA TYR A 310 22.05 9.51 -9.01
C TYR A 310 21.04 9.58 -10.17
N GLY A 311 19.84 10.12 -9.93
CA GLY A 311 18.78 10.26 -10.93
C GLY A 311 17.87 9.04 -11.04
N ARG A 312 16.59 9.28 -11.36
CA ARG A 312 15.57 8.23 -11.49
C ARG A 312 15.91 7.21 -12.58
N GLU A 313 16.59 7.64 -13.63
CA GLU A 313 17.01 6.81 -14.75
C GLU A 313 17.99 5.68 -14.38
N ARG A 314 18.58 5.75 -13.18
CA ARG A 314 19.43 4.67 -12.64
C ARG A 314 18.65 3.56 -11.94
N LEU A 315 17.39 3.79 -11.59
CA LEU A 315 16.59 2.79 -10.88
C LEU A 315 16.42 1.48 -11.67
N PRO A 316 16.16 1.48 -12.99
CA PRO A 316 16.14 0.25 -13.78
C PRO A 316 17.44 -0.56 -13.70
N ALA A 317 18.59 0.14 -13.67
CA ALA A 317 19.89 -0.52 -13.56
C ALA A 317 20.10 -1.12 -12.16
N LEU A 318 19.65 -0.43 -11.10
CA LEU A 318 19.63 -0.99 -9.75
C LEU A 318 18.83 -2.29 -9.70
N VAL A 319 17.58 -2.27 -10.17
CA VAL A 319 16.67 -3.42 -10.12
C VAL A 319 17.22 -4.60 -10.92
N ALA A 320 17.75 -4.36 -12.13
CA ALA A 320 18.41 -5.39 -12.92
C ALA A 320 19.67 -5.95 -12.24
N GLY A 321 20.42 -5.10 -11.53
CA GLY A 321 21.61 -5.48 -10.77
C GLY A 321 21.32 -6.45 -9.62
N LEU A 322 20.10 -6.45 -9.06
CA LEU A 322 19.71 -7.36 -7.97
C LEU A 322 19.68 -8.84 -8.38
N GLY A 323 19.61 -9.15 -9.67
CA GLY A 323 19.79 -10.51 -10.18
C GLY A 323 21.22 -10.86 -10.59
N GLN A 324 22.12 -9.88 -10.61
CA GLN A 324 23.49 -10.03 -11.12
C GLN A 324 24.56 -9.98 -10.02
N TYR A 325 24.24 -9.38 -8.88
CA TYR A 325 25.14 -9.15 -7.76
C TYR A 325 24.51 -9.65 -6.47
N ASP A 326 25.33 -10.17 -5.56
CA ASP A 326 24.83 -10.91 -4.38
C ASP A 326 25.03 -10.11 -3.09
N SER A 327 25.72 -8.96 -3.17
CA SER A 327 26.09 -8.11 -2.05
C SER A 327 26.13 -6.63 -2.43
N TRP A 328 25.98 -5.77 -1.43
CA TRP A 328 26.15 -4.32 -1.61
C TRP A 328 27.56 -3.96 -2.12
N ASP A 329 28.58 -4.72 -1.70
CA ASP A 329 29.99 -4.51 -2.08
C ASP A 329 30.25 -4.64 -3.58
N THR A 330 29.43 -5.42 -4.26
CA THR A 330 29.53 -5.65 -5.71
C THR A 330 28.50 -4.84 -6.48
N LEU A 331 27.27 -4.73 -5.95
CA LEU A 331 26.18 -4.00 -6.58
C LEU A 331 26.44 -2.50 -6.68
N ILE A 332 26.83 -1.85 -5.57
CA ILE A 332 26.95 -0.38 -5.52
C ILE A 332 28.04 0.14 -6.47
N PRO A 333 29.28 -0.39 -6.48
CA PRO A 333 30.29 0.08 -7.43
C PRO A 333 29.90 -0.18 -8.87
N ALA A 334 29.24 -1.30 -9.17
CA ALA A 334 28.84 -1.65 -10.53
C ALA A 334 27.79 -0.69 -11.10
N ILE A 335 26.80 -0.28 -10.29
CA ILE A 335 25.70 0.58 -10.76
C ILE A 335 26.04 2.07 -10.66
N TYR A 336 26.71 2.48 -9.58
CA TYR A 336 26.91 3.91 -9.26
C TYR A 336 28.36 4.38 -9.37
N GLY A 337 29.34 3.48 -9.49
CA GLY A 337 30.75 3.85 -9.62
C GLY A 337 31.37 4.44 -8.34
N VAL A 338 30.76 4.21 -7.18
CA VAL A 338 31.26 4.66 -5.86
C VAL A 338 31.48 3.47 -4.93
N SER A 339 32.25 3.66 -3.85
CA SER A 339 32.41 2.62 -2.84
C SER A 339 31.11 2.46 -2.01
N PRO A 340 30.84 1.27 -1.45
CA PRO A 340 29.70 1.08 -0.54
C PRO A 340 29.74 2.01 0.67
N ALA A 341 30.93 2.31 1.20
CA ALA A 341 31.10 3.22 2.33
C ALA A 341 30.73 4.67 1.97
N ASP A 342 31.14 5.16 0.79
CA ASP A 342 30.77 6.50 0.33
C ASP A 342 29.26 6.59 0.05
N PHE A 343 28.66 5.53 -0.50
CA PHE A 343 27.22 5.45 -0.74
C PHE A 343 26.44 5.45 0.59
N GLU A 344 26.84 4.64 1.57
CA GLU A 344 26.24 4.60 2.90
C GLU A 344 26.33 5.96 3.60
N ALA A 345 27.51 6.60 3.57
CA ALA A 345 27.71 7.93 4.14
C ALA A 345 26.81 8.98 3.47
N GLY A 346 26.64 8.91 2.14
CA GLY A 346 25.73 9.78 1.40
C GLY A 346 24.27 9.57 1.79
N TRP A 347 23.83 8.33 1.94
CA TRP A 347 22.48 8.00 2.41
C TRP A 347 22.23 8.47 3.85
N GLN A 348 23.19 8.27 4.75
CA GLN A 348 23.11 8.76 6.13
C GLN A 348 23.04 10.29 6.19
N ALA A 349 23.86 10.98 5.40
CA ALA A 349 23.79 12.44 5.27
C ALA A 349 22.43 12.91 4.73
N TYR A 350 21.86 12.16 3.78
CA TYR A 350 20.52 12.40 3.26
C TYR A 350 19.44 12.25 4.33
N LEU A 351 19.48 11.19 5.16
CA LEU A 351 18.55 11.02 6.29
C LEU A 351 18.62 12.20 7.28
N ALA A 352 19.83 12.66 7.60
CA ALA A 352 20.02 13.81 8.48
C ALA A 352 19.46 15.11 7.87
N ALA A 353 19.77 15.38 6.60
CA ALA A 353 19.35 16.60 5.93
C ALA A 353 17.85 16.65 5.61
N HIS A 354 17.27 15.52 5.19
CA HIS A 354 15.89 15.46 4.72
C HIS A 354 14.90 15.16 5.85
N TYR A 355 15.25 14.27 6.78
CA TYR A 355 14.35 13.80 7.83
C TYR A 355 14.76 14.26 9.24
N GLY A 356 15.86 15.01 9.39
CA GLY A 356 16.32 15.51 10.69
C GLY A 356 16.88 14.43 11.61
N VAL A 357 17.31 13.29 11.06
CA VAL A 357 17.90 12.19 11.85
C VAL A 357 19.25 12.61 12.42
N SER A 358 19.42 12.51 13.75
CA SER A 358 20.68 12.90 14.39
C SER A 358 21.85 12.03 13.94
N PRO A 359 23.04 12.61 13.63
CA PRO A 359 24.25 11.85 13.33
C PRO A 359 24.64 10.84 14.43
N ASP A 360 24.29 11.11 15.68
CA ASP A 360 24.58 10.20 16.80
C ASP A 360 23.70 8.94 16.78
N ILE A 361 22.51 9.02 16.19
CA ILE A 361 21.64 7.86 15.95
C ILE A 361 22.21 7.03 14.79
N LEU A 362 22.80 7.67 13.78
CA LEU A 362 23.33 7.00 12.59
C LEU A 362 24.64 6.21 12.85
N LYS A 363 25.38 6.56 13.92
CA LYS A 363 26.64 5.90 14.31
C LYS A 363 26.47 4.67 15.21
N GLN A 364 25.26 4.45 15.75
CA GLN A 364 24.91 3.29 16.57
C GLN A 364 24.62 2.08 15.67
#